data_AF-A0A524CQ68-F1
#
_entry.id   AF-A0A524CQ68-F1
#
_cell.length_a   1.000
_cell.length_b   1.000
_cell.length_c   1.000
_cell.angle_alpha   90.00
_cell.angle_beta   90.00
_cell.angle_gamma   90.00
#
_symmetry.space_group_name_H-M   'P 1'
#
loop_
_entity.id
_entity.type
_entity.pdbx_description
1 polymer ?
#
loop_
_entity_poly.entity_id
_entity_poly.type
_entity_poly.pdbx_seq_one_letter_code
_entity_poly.pdbx_strand_id
1 'polypeptide(L)'
;MREVIVKFKAFQEMIMFFSQHSSNLIPKEKWVESMGFLFCTVEGDYYLIEDANGLVSGSELDVQMSPMKLSNIDQMVHEHEGDFIGGWWHTHPDLALFFSETDVQNQLFYQQHNEDGLGIVFDHTMIDEEFIGFKIFRLQHKFSTEYVEVPFQLQGFSKEGIRDTLEKLGIEDSIIAALADKYGGKGASLKIDFSKLGEPIVDDPLGDAEWILMEAEDMLKKEKYIDAIKKYKMASKILAETPHQKVYAKIMKDLIIQCIEHSFMENAKEEFEIFKTLKGKLSEELYSELASIIKGKFP
;
A
#
# COMPACT_ATOMS: atom_id res chain seq x y z
N MET A 1 10.06 1.51 12.34
CA MET A 1 8.70 1.45 11.79
C MET A 1 8.83 1.50 10.28
N ARG A 2 8.10 0.61 9.61
CA ARG A 2 8.02 0.56 8.14
C ARG A 2 7.23 1.76 7.60
N GLU A 3 7.46 2.12 6.36
CA GLU A 3 6.66 3.14 5.68
C GLU A 3 5.24 2.61 5.44
N VAL A 4 4.23 3.36 5.85
CA VAL A 4 2.83 2.92 5.75
C VAL A 4 2.21 3.37 4.44
N ILE A 5 1.56 2.44 3.76
CA ILE A 5 0.84 2.71 2.50
C ILE A 5 -0.60 2.28 2.65
N VAL A 6 -1.52 3.21 2.40
CA VAL A 6 -2.96 2.93 2.35
C VAL A 6 -3.35 2.71 0.91
N LYS A 7 -3.78 1.49 0.56
CA LYS A 7 -4.36 1.25 -0.76
C LYS A 7 -5.77 1.81 -0.83
N PHE A 8 -6.13 2.28 -2.02
CA PHE A 8 -7.45 2.86 -2.28
C PHE A 8 -8.58 1.89 -1.94
N LYS A 9 -8.39 0.58 -2.17
CA LYS A 9 -9.36 -0.46 -1.81
C LYS A 9 -9.71 -0.42 -0.32
N ALA A 10 -8.71 -0.44 0.57
CA ALA A 10 -8.93 -0.34 2.02
C ALA A 10 -9.71 0.93 2.40
N PHE A 11 -9.31 2.09 1.86
CA PHE A 11 -10.04 3.34 2.09
C PHE A 11 -11.49 3.25 1.60
N GLN A 12 -11.71 2.74 0.40
CA GLN A 12 -13.03 2.59 -0.19
C GLN A 12 -13.92 1.69 0.67
N GLU A 13 -13.45 0.52 1.10
CA GLU A 13 -14.23 -0.40 1.94
C GLU A 13 -14.59 0.21 3.29
N MET A 14 -13.66 0.94 3.93
CA MET A 14 -13.96 1.69 5.16
C MET A 14 -15.11 2.68 4.94
N ILE A 15 -15.05 3.49 3.88
CA ILE A 15 -16.07 4.49 3.59
C ILE A 15 -17.40 3.84 3.21
N MET A 16 -17.38 2.78 2.40
CA MET A 16 -18.59 2.06 1.97
C MET A 16 -19.34 1.45 3.15
N PHE A 17 -18.63 0.90 4.14
CA PHE A 17 -19.26 0.44 5.37
C PHE A 17 -19.76 1.61 6.22
N PHE A 18 -18.90 2.60 6.49
CA PHE A 18 -19.23 3.72 7.37
C PHE A 18 -20.40 4.57 6.87
N SER A 19 -20.50 4.80 5.55
CA SER A 19 -21.55 5.63 4.94
C SER A 19 -22.97 5.14 5.21
N GLN A 20 -23.13 3.86 5.56
CA GLN A 20 -24.41 3.26 5.94
C GLN A 20 -24.87 3.66 7.35
N HIS A 21 -23.95 4.18 8.17
CA HIS A 21 -24.15 4.47 9.58
C HIS A 21 -24.03 5.97 9.90
N SER A 22 -23.10 6.67 9.26
CA SER A 22 -22.97 8.12 9.39
C SER A 22 -22.48 8.75 8.07
N SER A 23 -23.10 9.87 7.71
CA SER A 23 -22.75 10.69 6.54
C SER A 23 -23.54 12.00 6.57
N ASN A 24 -23.20 12.97 5.72
CA ASN A 24 -23.99 14.20 5.55
C ASN A 24 -25.40 13.92 4.98
N LEU A 25 -25.63 12.70 4.48
CA LEU A 25 -26.93 12.24 3.98
C LEU A 25 -27.82 11.67 5.10
N ILE A 26 -27.25 11.41 6.28
CA ILE A 26 -27.94 10.87 7.46
C ILE A 26 -28.10 12.01 8.50
N PRO A 27 -29.27 12.16 9.15
CA PRO A 27 -29.42 13.13 10.23
C PRO A 27 -28.39 12.93 11.35
N LYS A 28 -27.77 14.02 11.81
CA LYS A 28 -26.64 14.00 12.76
C LYS A 28 -26.95 13.26 14.06
N GLU A 29 -28.18 13.34 14.55
CA GLU A 29 -28.65 12.63 15.75
C GLU A 29 -28.70 11.10 15.61
N LYS A 30 -28.53 10.57 14.39
CA LYS A 30 -28.48 9.14 14.10
C LYS A 30 -27.06 8.65 13.81
N TRP A 31 -26.08 9.54 13.79
CA TRP A 31 -24.70 9.14 13.55
C TRP A 31 -24.20 8.24 14.66
N VAL A 32 -23.52 7.19 14.24
CA VAL A 32 -22.85 6.25 15.13
C VAL A 32 -21.44 5.98 14.63
N GLU A 33 -20.54 5.77 15.58
CA GLU A 33 -19.19 5.28 15.31
C GLU A 33 -19.27 3.87 14.69
N SER A 34 -18.30 3.57 13.83
CA SER A 34 -18.13 2.26 13.19
C SER A 34 -16.70 1.81 13.40
N MET A 35 -16.46 0.51 13.50
CA MET A 35 -15.11 -0.04 13.57
C MET A 35 -14.96 -1.32 12.74
N GLY A 36 -13.72 -1.65 12.43
CA GLY A 36 -13.38 -2.83 11.67
C GLY A 36 -11.89 -3.17 11.69
N PHE A 37 -11.52 -4.17 10.91
CA PHE A 37 -10.15 -4.66 10.79
C PHE A 37 -9.49 -4.15 9.51
N LEU A 38 -8.16 -4.12 9.55
CA LEU A 38 -7.31 -3.85 8.40
C LEU A 38 -6.56 -5.11 8.02
N PHE A 39 -6.67 -5.50 6.76
CA PHE A 39 -5.84 -6.55 6.16
C PHE A 39 -4.58 -5.91 5.62
N CYS A 40 -3.44 -6.46 6.03
CA CYS A 40 -2.15 -5.87 5.75
C CYS A 40 -1.16 -6.91 5.24
N THR A 41 -0.21 -6.44 4.45
CA THR A 41 0.97 -7.19 4.02
C THR A 41 2.22 -6.42 4.40
N VAL A 42 3.34 -7.15 4.49
CA VAL A 42 4.66 -6.57 4.72
C VAL A 42 5.54 -6.93 3.55
N GLU A 43 5.98 -5.91 2.81
CA GLU A 43 6.93 -6.07 1.72
C GLU A 43 8.16 -5.20 1.98
N GLY A 44 9.25 -5.83 2.42
CA GLY A 44 10.50 -5.14 2.75
C GLY A 44 10.33 -4.07 3.84
N ASP A 45 10.53 -2.81 3.43
CA ASP A 45 10.46 -1.62 4.30
C ASP A 45 9.03 -1.03 4.38
N TYR A 46 8.05 -1.66 3.71
CA TYR A 46 6.68 -1.16 3.61
C TYR A 46 5.70 -2.00 4.41
N TYR A 47 4.73 -1.31 5.00
CA TYR A 47 3.57 -1.86 5.68
C TYR A 47 2.33 -1.43 4.89
N LEU A 48 1.77 -2.35 4.11
CA LEU A 48 0.71 -2.06 3.17
C LEU A 48 -0.63 -2.40 3.82
N ILE A 49 -1.55 -1.44 3.80
CA ILE A 49 -2.94 -1.60 4.20
C ILE A 49 -3.70 -1.89 2.91
N GLU A 50 -3.88 -3.18 2.65
CA GLU A 50 -4.40 -3.75 1.41
C GLU A 50 -5.92 -3.61 1.32
N ASP A 51 -6.58 -3.94 2.42
CA ASP A 51 -8.03 -4.00 2.50
C ASP A 51 -8.54 -3.62 3.89
N ALA A 52 -9.84 -3.38 3.98
CA ALA A 52 -10.51 -3.12 5.24
C ALA A 52 -11.85 -3.84 5.28
N ASN A 53 -12.27 -4.22 6.47
CA ASN A 53 -13.60 -4.80 6.66
C ASN A 53 -14.26 -4.22 7.90
N GLY A 54 -15.51 -3.76 7.76
CA GLY A 54 -16.31 -3.26 8.87
C GLY A 54 -16.94 -4.38 9.68
N LEU A 55 -16.88 -4.26 11.00
CA LEU A 55 -17.32 -5.30 11.93
C LEU A 55 -18.58 -4.90 12.71
N VAL A 56 -18.59 -3.72 13.32
CA VAL A 56 -19.67 -3.25 14.19
C VAL A 56 -19.88 -1.74 14.07
N SER A 57 -21.04 -1.28 14.51
CA SER A 57 -21.38 0.14 14.67
C SER A 57 -22.23 0.38 15.92
N GLY A 58 -22.16 1.59 16.48
CA GLY A 58 -22.98 2.03 17.63
C GLY A 58 -22.65 1.33 18.96
N SER A 59 -23.68 1.04 19.77
CA SER A 59 -23.51 0.49 21.14
C SER A 59 -22.89 -0.92 21.21
N GLU A 60 -22.63 -1.56 20.07
CA GLU A 60 -21.92 -2.84 19.99
C GLU A 60 -20.39 -2.70 20.08
N LEU A 61 -19.85 -1.47 20.08
CA LEU A 61 -18.43 -1.18 20.23
C LEU A 61 -17.87 -1.61 21.61
N ASP A 62 -18.73 -1.64 22.63
CA ASP A 62 -18.40 -2.07 24.00
C ASP A 62 -18.53 -3.60 24.21
N VAL A 63 -18.94 -4.36 23.19
CA VAL A 63 -19.35 -5.76 23.36
C VAL A 63 -18.23 -6.72 22.95
N GLN A 64 -17.77 -7.51 23.92
CA GLN A 64 -16.87 -8.65 23.76
C GLN A 64 -17.11 -9.41 22.43
N MET A 65 -16.02 -9.70 21.72
CA MET A 65 -16.00 -10.49 20.49
C MET A 65 -16.75 -11.82 20.70
N SER A 66 -17.92 -11.97 20.08
CA SER A 66 -18.70 -13.19 20.19
C SER A 66 -18.05 -14.34 19.41
N PRO A 67 -18.27 -15.62 19.77
CA PRO A 67 -17.73 -16.77 19.03
C PRO A 67 -18.08 -16.79 17.54
N MET A 68 -19.24 -16.24 17.17
CA MET A 68 -19.66 -16.11 15.77
C MET A 68 -18.89 -15.00 15.04
N LYS A 69 -18.58 -13.89 15.71
CA LYS A 69 -17.68 -12.84 15.18
C LYS A 69 -16.26 -13.39 14.96
N LEU A 70 -15.76 -14.20 15.89
CA LEU A 70 -14.46 -14.88 15.75
C LEU A 70 -14.43 -15.88 14.58
N SER A 71 -15.48 -16.70 14.41
CA SER A 71 -15.55 -17.63 13.27
C SER A 71 -15.62 -16.93 11.91
N ASN A 72 -16.30 -15.77 11.83
CA ASN A 72 -16.32 -14.98 10.59
C ASN A 72 -14.94 -14.37 10.31
N ILE A 73 -14.23 -13.92 11.34
CA ILE A 73 -12.86 -13.43 11.21
C ILE A 73 -11.92 -14.53 10.73
N ASP A 74 -12.01 -15.74 11.29
CA ASP A 74 -11.20 -16.88 10.86
C ASP A 74 -11.47 -17.24 9.39
N GLN A 75 -12.74 -17.23 8.95
CA GLN A 75 -13.09 -17.44 7.55
C GLN A 75 -12.52 -16.34 6.66
N MET A 76 -12.63 -15.08 7.06
CA MET A 76 -12.10 -13.96 6.30
C MET A 76 -10.57 -14.00 6.19
N VAL A 77 -9.86 -14.31 7.28
CA VAL A 77 -8.40 -14.52 7.23
C VAL A 77 -8.03 -15.63 6.25
N HIS A 78 -8.88 -16.66 6.11
CA HIS A 78 -8.66 -17.72 5.12
C HIS A 78 -8.96 -17.28 3.68
N GLU A 79 -9.93 -16.39 3.47
CA GLU A 79 -10.28 -15.83 2.15
C GLU A 79 -9.24 -14.82 1.65
N HIS A 80 -8.41 -14.28 2.55
CA HIS A 80 -7.29 -13.36 2.27
C HIS A 80 -5.94 -14.09 2.33
N GLU A 81 -5.72 -15.10 1.48
CA GLU A 81 -4.43 -15.82 1.43
C GLU A 81 -3.26 -14.86 1.15
N GLY A 82 -2.39 -14.65 2.14
CA GLY A 82 -1.20 -13.79 2.04
C GLY A 82 -1.28 -12.51 2.88
N ASP A 83 -2.49 -12.06 3.23
CA ASP A 83 -2.69 -10.94 4.15
C ASP A 83 -2.77 -11.44 5.60
N PHE A 84 -2.55 -10.53 6.55
CA PHE A 84 -2.84 -10.76 7.96
C PHE A 84 -3.63 -9.58 8.54
N ILE A 85 -4.36 -9.81 9.63
CA ILE A 85 -5.00 -8.72 10.38
C ILE A 85 -3.90 -7.91 11.05
N GLY A 86 -3.60 -6.78 10.44
CA GLY A 86 -2.46 -5.96 10.79
C GLY A 86 -2.79 -4.78 11.69
N GLY A 87 -4.03 -4.32 11.64
CA GLY A 87 -4.51 -3.19 12.41
C GLY A 87 -6.03 -3.15 12.43
N TRP A 88 -6.54 -1.98 12.77
CA TRP A 88 -7.96 -1.72 12.91
C TRP A 88 -8.28 -0.30 12.47
N TRP A 89 -9.55 -0.04 12.24
CA TRP A 89 -10.02 1.30 11.96
C TRP A 89 -11.30 1.56 12.75
N HIS A 90 -11.53 2.83 13.07
CA HIS A 90 -12.81 3.27 13.57
C HIS A 90 -13.11 4.71 13.13
N THR A 91 -14.31 5.18 13.44
CA THR A 91 -14.77 6.50 13.03
C THR A 91 -15.18 7.34 14.22
N HIS A 92 -15.00 8.66 14.06
CA HIS A 92 -15.26 9.68 15.05
C HIS A 92 -16.16 10.78 14.46
N PRO A 93 -17.45 10.52 14.16
CA PRO A 93 -18.29 11.53 13.52
C PRO A 93 -18.40 12.79 14.40
N ASP A 94 -17.81 13.91 13.96
CA ASP A 94 -17.81 15.20 14.69
C ASP A 94 -17.01 15.19 16.01
N LEU A 95 -16.06 14.26 16.19
CA LEU A 95 -15.23 14.18 17.40
C LEU A 95 -13.76 14.55 17.15
N ALA A 96 -13.37 14.78 15.89
CA ALA A 96 -11.98 14.94 15.47
C ALA A 96 -11.14 13.65 15.61
N LEU A 97 -9.88 13.72 15.16
CA LEU A 97 -9.02 12.55 14.96
C LEU A 97 -8.03 12.38 16.11
N PHE A 98 -8.36 11.51 17.05
CA PHE A 98 -7.52 11.20 18.22
C PHE A 98 -7.82 9.78 18.71
N PHE A 99 -6.95 9.20 19.55
CA PHE A 99 -7.27 8.00 20.31
C PHE A 99 -7.81 8.37 21.69
N SER A 100 -8.99 7.88 22.02
CA SER A 100 -9.52 7.86 23.39
C SER A 100 -8.73 6.88 24.27
N GLU A 101 -9.03 6.88 25.58
CA GLU A 101 -8.44 5.90 26.50
C GLU A 101 -8.77 4.45 26.10
N THR A 102 -10.00 4.20 25.62
CA THR A 102 -10.43 2.89 25.10
C THR A 102 -9.64 2.52 23.85
N ASP A 103 -9.40 3.46 22.95
CA ASP A 103 -8.64 3.20 21.71
C ASP A 103 -7.18 2.88 22.00
N VAL A 104 -6.59 3.51 23.00
CA VAL A 104 -5.24 3.18 23.48
C VAL A 104 -5.18 1.74 23.99
N GLN A 105 -6.20 1.26 24.73
CA GLN A 105 -6.26 -0.14 25.19
C GLN A 105 -6.44 -1.12 24.02
N ASN A 106 -7.30 -0.79 23.06
CA ASN A 106 -7.48 -1.61 21.86
C ASN A 106 -6.17 -1.67 21.05
N GLN A 107 -5.53 -0.52 20.82
CA GLN A 107 -4.26 -0.45 20.11
C GLN A 107 -3.17 -1.25 20.83
N LEU A 108 -3.15 -1.27 22.16
CA LEU A 108 -2.20 -2.09 22.93
C LEU A 108 -2.35 -3.58 22.58
N PHE A 109 -3.59 -4.08 22.48
CA PHE A 109 -3.86 -5.47 22.09
C PHE A 109 -3.32 -5.79 20.69
N TYR A 110 -3.59 -4.94 19.69
CA TYR A 110 -3.06 -5.15 18.33
C TYR A 110 -1.52 -5.06 18.29
N GLN A 111 -0.94 -4.05 18.95
CA GLN A 111 0.49 -3.78 18.85
C GLN A 111 1.36 -4.79 19.62
N GLN A 112 0.78 -5.53 20.57
CA GLN A 112 1.44 -6.65 21.23
C GLN A 112 1.63 -7.85 20.29
N HIS A 113 0.66 -8.11 19.41
CA HIS A 113 0.69 -9.22 18.45
C HIS A 113 1.39 -8.84 17.14
N ASN A 114 1.35 -7.56 16.76
CA ASN A 114 2.02 -7.02 15.59
C ASN A 114 2.75 -5.71 15.95
N GLU A 115 4.08 -5.70 15.89
CA GLU A 115 4.86 -4.51 16.26
C GLU A 115 4.61 -3.29 15.37
N ASP A 116 4.22 -3.50 14.11
CA ASP A 116 3.82 -2.44 13.19
C ASP A 116 2.31 -2.18 13.20
N GLY A 117 1.59 -2.77 14.17
CA GLY A 117 0.15 -2.57 14.32
C GLY A 117 -0.22 -1.11 14.48
N LEU A 118 -1.32 -0.72 13.86
CA LEU A 118 -1.78 0.67 13.73
C LEU A 118 -3.31 0.74 13.81
N GLY A 119 -3.82 1.92 14.13
CA GLY A 119 -5.23 2.24 14.08
C GLY A 119 -5.48 3.43 13.17
N ILE A 120 -6.49 3.33 12.30
CA ILE A 120 -6.98 4.46 11.51
C ILE A 120 -8.19 5.08 12.19
N VAL A 121 -8.18 6.40 12.37
CA VAL A 121 -9.34 7.16 12.82
C VAL A 121 -9.84 7.99 11.65
N PHE A 122 -11.11 7.86 11.31
CA PHE A 122 -11.75 8.61 10.23
C PHE A 122 -12.91 9.47 10.74
N ASP A 123 -13.00 10.71 10.27
CA ASP A 123 -14.09 11.64 10.56
C ASP A 123 -14.48 12.39 9.28
N HIS A 124 -15.63 12.04 8.72
CA HIS A 124 -16.13 12.68 7.51
C HIS A 124 -16.41 14.19 7.67
N THR A 125 -16.62 14.69 8.89
CA THR A 125 -16.85 16.12 9.13
C THR A 125 -15.56 16.94 9.02
N MET A 126 -14.41 16.27 9.05
CA MET A 126 -13.09 16.87 8.88
C MET A 126 -12.63 16.88 7.41
N ILE A 127 -13.44 16.38 6.48
CA ILE A 127 -13.11 16.40 5.05
C ILE A 127 -13.22 17.83 4.53
N ASP A 128 -12.14 18.32 3.91
CA ASP A 128 -12.10 19.61 3.21
C ASP A 128 -11.29 19.49 1.90
N GLU A 129 -11.05 20.61 1.21
CA GLU A 129 -10.35 20.64 -0.08
C GLU A 129 -8.91 20.08 0.00
N GLU A 130 -8.32 20.06 1.20
CA GLU A 130 -6.94 19.69 1.44
C GLU A 130 -6.79 18.39 2.28
N PHE A 131 -7.83 17.93 2.97
CA PHE A 131 -7.74 16.83 3.90
C PHE A 131 -8.85 15.79 3.68
N ILE A 132 -8.44 14.52 3.51
CA ILE A 132 -9.34 13.40 3.20
C ILE A 132 -10.04 12.80 4.43
N GLY A 133 -9.82 13.37 5.62
CA GLY A 133 -10.62 13.06 6.82
C GLY A 133 -10.13 11.89 7.68
N PHE A 134 -8.92 11.35 7.47
CA PHE A 134 -8.37 10.34 8.39
C PHE A 134 -6.91 10.57 8.79
N LYS A 135 -6.54 9.98 9.92
CA LYS A 135 -5.17 9.86 10.41
C LYS A 135 -4.89 8.44 10.86
N ILE A 136 -3.61 8.08 10.87
CA ILE A 136 -3.13 6.79 11.36
C ILE A 136 -2.37 7.04 12.65
N PHE A 137 -2.63 6.23 13.66
CA PHE A 137 -1.95 6.31 14.95
C PHE A 137 -1.41 4.96 15.39
N ARG A 138 -0.43 5.02 16.28
CA ARG A 138 0.12 3.85 16.98
C ARG A 138 0.62 4.24 18.36
N LEU A 139 0.87 3.27 19.22
CA LEU A 139 1.56 3.52 20.49
C LEU A 139 3.07 3.68 20.23
N GLN A 140 3.70 4.60 20.95
CA GLN A 140 5.16 4.83 20.84
C GLN A 140 5.97 3.55 21.07
N HIS A 141 5.50 2.67 21.97
CA HIS A 141 6.05 1.35 22.24
C HIS A 141 4.96 0.42 22.78
N LYS A 142 5.21 -0.90 22.80
CA LYS A 142 4.22 -1.97 23.07
C LYS A 142 3.58 -1.97 24.47
N PHE A 143 3.92 -1.01 25.32
CA PHE A 143 3.38 -0.83 26.68
C PHE A 143 3.09 0.64 27.01
N SER A 144 3.14 1.52 26.00
CA SER A 144 2.89 2.95 26.14
C SER A 144 1.40 3.24 26.22
N THR A 145 1.02 4.27 26.96
CA THR A 145 -0.29 4.92 26.81
C THR A 145 -0.22 6.14 25.88
N GLU A 146 0.99 6.62 25.58
CA GLU A 146 1.22 7.67 24.60
C GLU A 146 1.22 7.09 23.17
N TYR A 147 0.47 7.75 22.29
CA TYR A 147 0.39 7.46 20.88
C TYR A 147 0.98 8.59 20.03
N VAL A 148 1.32 8.25 18.79
CA VAL A 148 1.85 9.18 17.79
C VAL A 148 1.11 9.01 16.49
N GLU A 149 0.99 10.10 15.74
CA GLU A 149 0.53 10.06 14.35
C GLU A 149 1.62 9.40 13.48
N VAL A 150 1.18 8.52 12.59
CA VAL A 150 2.03 7.76 11.68
C VAL A 150 1.92 8.39 10.30
N PRO A 151 3.02 8.88 9.71
CA PRO A 151 3.00 9.34 8.34
C PRO A 151 2.73 8.17 7.39
N PHE A 152 1.92 8.43 6.36
CA PHE A 152 1.54 7.42 5.37
C PHE A 152 1.52 7.99 3.97
N GLN A 153 1.50 7.09 2.98
CA GLN A 153 1.30 7.42 1.58
C GLN A 153 0.02 6.75 1.06
N LEU A 154 -0.61 7.35 0.05
CA LEU A 154 -1.81 6.81 -0.60
C LEU A 154 -1.46 6.13 -1.91
N GLN A 155 -1.94 4.92 -2.16
CA GLN A 155 -1.69 4.19 -3.40
C GLN A 155 -2.99 3.79 -4.11
N GLY A 156 -3.03 3.94 -5.44
CA GLY A 156 -4.16 3.50 -6.26
C GLY A 156 -5.37 4.43 -6.27
N PHE A 157 -5.26 5.63 -5.70
CA PHE A 157 -6.33 6.62 -5.70
C PHE A 157 -6.49 7.21 -7.10
N SER A 158 -7.57 6.87 -7.81
CA SER A 158 -7.97 7.53 -9.06
C SER A 158 -8.93 8.69 -8.79
N LYS A 159 -9.07 9.61 -9.75
CA LYS A 159 -10.01 10.75 -9.61
C LYS A 159 -11.45 10.24 -9.50
N GLU A 160 -11.78 9.27 -10.33
CA GLU A 160 -13.08 8.60 -10.37
C GLU A 160 -13.32 7.84 -9.07
N GLY A 161 -12.34 7.09 -8.57
CA GLY A 161 -12.44 6.35 -7.33
C GLY A 161 -12.70 7.25 -6.12
N ILE A 162 -11.95 8.36 -6.00
CA ILE A 162 -12.18 9.36 -4.94
C ILE A 162 -13.59 9.90 -5.01
N ARG A 163 -14.05 10.27 -6.22
CA ARG A 163 -15.40 10.79 -6.42
C ARG A 163 -16.47 9.79 -6.00
N ASP A 164 -16.45 8.60 -6.59
CA ASP A 164 -17.44 7.56 -6.34
C ASP A 164 -17.55 7.18 -4.85
N THR A 165 -16.42 7.25 -4.14
CA THR A 165 -16.32 6.94 -2.71
C THR A 165 -16.85 8.07 -1.83
N LEU A 166 -16.40 9.31 -2.05
CA LEU A 166 -16.78 10.45 -1.21
C LEU A 166 -18.21 10.93 -1.46
N GLU A 167 -18.78 10.71 -2.65
CA GLU A 167 -20.20 10.95 -2.92
C GLU A 167 -21.12 10.18 -1.96
N LYS A 168 -20.70 8.98 -1.50
CA LYS A 168 -21.48 8.18 -0.54
C LYS A 168 -21.63 8.85 0.82
N LEU A 169 -20.73 9.78 1.14
CA LEU A 169 -20.76 10.54 2.39
C LEU A 169 -21.53 11.86 2.26
N GLY A 170 -22.00 12.22 1.06
CA GLY A 170 -22.61 13.52 0.81
C GLY A 170 -21.63 14.68 0.96
N ILE A 171 -20.37 14.48 0.56
CA ILE A 171 -19.37 15.56 0.46
C ILE A 171 -19.69 16.41 -0.77
N GLU A 172 -19.47 17.73 -0.67
CA GLU A 172 -19.73 18.66 -1.76
C GLU A 172 -18.81 18.38 -2.97
N ASP A 173 -19.37 18.47 -4.19
CA ASP A 173 -18.67 18.20 -5.45
C ASP A 173 -17.37 19.03 -5.62
N SER A 174 -17.35 20.27 -5.13
CA SER A 174 -16.18 21.15 -5.16
C SER A 174 -15.03 20.58 -4.33
N ILE A 175 -15.33 20.10 -3.12
CA ILE A 175 -14.36 19.46 -2.22
C ILE A 175 -13.87 18.15 -2.84
N ILE A 176 -14.79 17.34 -3.37
CA ILE A 176 -14.44 16.08 -4.07
C ILE A 176 -13.50 16.35 -5.24
N ALA A 177 -13.78 17.39 -6.05
CA ALA A 177 -12.93 17.74 -7.19
C ALA A 177 -11.52 18.17 -6.73
N ALA A 178 -11.42 18.98 -5.68
CA ALA A 178 -10.13 19.39 -5.11
C ALA A 178 -9.32 18.18 -4.61
N LEU A 179 -9.95 17.28 -3.85
CA LEU A 179 -9.31 16.04 -3.36
C LEU A 179 -8.92 15.10 -4.50
N ALA A 180 -9.76 14.97 -5.53
CA ALA A 180 -9.46 14.19 -6.73
C ALA A 180 -8.26 14.76 -7.49
N ASP A 181 -8.11 16.08 -7.60
CA ASP A 181 -6.93 16.69 -8.21
C ASP A 181 -5.67 16.58 -7.32
N LYS A 182 -5.86 16.61 -6.00
CA LYS A 182 -4.78 16.49 -5.03
C LYS A 182 -4.20 15.08 -5.00
N TYR A 183 -5.07 14.07 -4.84
CA TYR A 183 -4.69 12.68 -4.57
C TYR A 183 -4.90 11.74 -5.78
N GLY A 184 -5.82 12.06 -6.68
CA GLY A 184 -6.15 11.25 -7.84
C GLY A 184 -5.03 11.22 -8.88
N GLY A 185 -4.50 10.03 -9.16
CA GLY A 185 -3.40 9.83 -10.11
C GLY A 185 -2.01 10.18 -9.57
N LYS A 186 -1.90 10.64 -8.31
CA LYS A 186 -0.63 10.87 -7.61
C LYS A 186 -0.35 9.76 -6.59
N GLY A 187 -0.66 8.51 -6.95
CA GLY A 187 -0.35 7.37 -6.11
C GLY A 187 1.13 7.38 -5.72
N ALA A 188 1.40 7.06 -4.46
CA ALA A 188 2.72 6.75 -3.95
C ALA A 188 3.49 5.93 -4.97
N SER A 189 4.53 6.54 -5.55
CA SER A 189 5.52 5.79 -6.31
C SER A 189 6.29 4.99 -5.27
N LEU A 190 6.00 3.69 -5.18
CA LEU A 190 6.85 2.81 -4.40
C LEU A 190 8.28 2.97 -4.91
N LYS A 191 9.22 3.23 -4.01
CA LYS A 191 10.64 3.32 -4.36
C LYS A 191 11.42 2.28 -3.59
N ILE A 192 12.05 1.38 -4.31
CA ILE A 192 13.02 0.46 -3.71
C ILE A 192 14.35 1.19 -3.66
N ASP A 193 14.91 1.32 -2.46
CA ASP A 193 16.27 1.80 -2.29
C ASP A 193 17.27 0.70 -2.69
N PHE A 194 17.64 0.68 -3.97
CA PHE A 194 18.62 -0.27 -4.49
C PHE A 194 20.02 -0.09 -3.88
N SER A 195 20.32 1.03 -3.22
CA SER A 195 21.61 1.22 -2.56
C SER A 195 21.79 0.34 -1.31
N LYS A 196 20.67 -0.14 -0.73
CA LYS A 196 20.68 -1.08 0.39
C LYS A 196 20.88 -2.54 -0.05
N LEU A 197 20.95 -2.82 -1.35
CA LEU A 197 21.24 -4.18 -1.84
C LEU A 197 22.70 -4.52 -1.57
N GLY A 198 22.93 -5.63 -0.85
CA GLY A 198 24.26 -6.17 -0.64
C GLY A 198 24.96 -6.54 -1.95
N GLU A 199 26.28 -6.66 -1.91
CA GLU A 199 27.04 -7.20 -3.04
C GLU A 199 26.82 -8.72 -3.15
N PRO A 200 26.41 -9.24 -4.32
CA PRO A 200 26.36 -10.68 -4.54
C PRO A 200 27.76 -11.29 -4.43
N ILE A 201 27.84 -12.47 -3.81
CA ILE A 201 29.00 -13.35 -3.99
C ILE A 201 28.82 -14.03 -5.34
N VAL A 202 29.80 -13.90 -6.23
CA VAL A 202 29.69 -14.35 -7.63
C VAL A 202 30.86 -15.26 -7.97
N ASP A 203 30.56 -16.49 -8.38
CA ASP A 203 31.54 -17.47 -8.87
C ASP A 203 31.36 -17.71 -10.38
N ASP A 204 30.11 -17.83 -10.84
CA ASP A 204 29.72 -17.93 -12.26
C ASP A 204 28.70 -16.83 -12.56
N PRO A 205 29.13 -15.66 -13.07
CA PRO A 205 28.24 -14.52 -13.24
C PRO A 205 26.97 -14.81 -14.05
N LEU A 206 27.05 -15.69 -15.06
CA LEU A 206 25.87 -16.03 -15.86
C LEU A 206 24.96 -16.99 -15.11
N GLY A 207 25.51 -18.08 -14.58
CA GLY A 207 24.75 -19.07 -13.81
C GLY A 207 24.09 -18.47 -12.56
N ASP A 208 24.82 -17.64 -11.83
CA ASP A 208 24.34 -16.96 -10.62
C ASP A 208 23.21 -15.98 -10.95
N ALA A 209 23.33 -15.21 -12.04
CA ALA A 209 22.26 -14.32 -12.50
C ALA A 209 21.01 -15.10 -12.95
N GLU A 210 21.16 -16.19 -13.69
CA GLU A 210 20.04 -17.05 -14.13
C GLU A 210 19.31 -17.67 -12.93
N TRP A 211 20.04 -18.14 -11.92
CA TRP A 211 19.46 -18.69 -10.71
C TRP A 211 18.68 -17.62 -9.91
N ILE A 212 19.24 -16.42 -9.76
CA ILE A 212 18.56 -15.29 -9.11
C ILE A 212 17.27 -14.91 -9.84
N LEU A 213 17.25 -14.96 -11.17
CA LEU A 213 16.04 -14.70 -11.95
C LEU A 213 14.97 -15.77 -11.73
N MET A 214 15.36 -17.05 -11.63
CA MET A 214 14.40 -18.11 -11.28
C MET A 214 13.74 -17.86 -9.92
N GLU A 215 14.50 -17.38 -8.93
CA GLU A 215 13.93 -16.95 -7.64
C GLU A 215 13.01 -15.74 -7.79
N ALA A 216 13.37 -14.76 -8.62
CA ALA A 216 12.54 -13.59 -8.89
C ALA A 216 11.17 -14.00 -9.48
N GLU A 217 11.15 -14.90 -10.45
CA GLU A 217 9.92 -15.42 -11.08
C GLU A 217 9.05 -16.22 -10.10
N ASP A 218 9.66 -16.97 -9.17
CA ASP A 218 8.94 -17.64 -8.08
C ASP A 218 8.33 -16.63 -7.09
N MET A 219 9.04 -15.53 -6.81
CA MET A 219 8.53 -14.44 -5.96
C MET A 219 7.37 -13.70 -6.62
N LEU A 220 7.41 -13.43 -7.93
CA LEU A 220 6.30 -12.83 -8.67
C LEU A 220 5.02 -13.68 -8.59
N LYS A 221 5.15 -15.01 -8.73
CA LYS A 221 4.02 -15.94 -8.59
C LYS A 221 3.40 -15.96 -7.19
N LYS A 222 4.17 -15.55 -6.18
CA LYS A 222 3.76 -15.43 -4.78
C LYS A 222 3.40 -13.99 -4.40
N GLU A 223 3.27 -13.11 -5.40
CA GLU A 223 2.93 -11.70 -5.23
C GLU A 223 3.92 -10.92 -4.35
N LYS A 224 5.18 -11.37 -4.26
CA LYS A 224 6.27 -10.70 -3.52
C LYS A 224 7.05 -9.77 -4.43
N TYR A 225 6.38 -8.72 -4.91
CA TYR A 225 6.89 -7.90 -6.01
C TYR A 225 8.16 -7.12 -5.64
N ILE A 226 8.26 -6.58 -4.43
CA ILE A 226 9.48 -5.88 -3.99
C ILE A 226 10.69 -6.80 -3.99
N ASP A 227 10.54 -8.01 -3.46
CA ASP A 227 11.64 -8.97 -3.38
C ASP A 227 12.03 -9.47 -4.78
N ALA A 228 11.06 -9.70 -5.65
CA ALA A 228 11.31 -10.04 -7.05
C ALA A 228 12.10 -8.93 -7.77
N ILE A 229 11.67 -7.67 -7.66
CA ILE A 229 12.34 -6.53 -8.29
C ILE A 229 13.77 -6.36 -7.77
N LYS A 230 13.99 -6.54 -6.45
CA LYS A 230 15.34 -6.56 -5.87
C LYS A 230 16.21 -7.66 -6.48
N LYS A 231 15.65 -8.85 -6.74
CA LYS A 231 16.36 -9.97 -7.39
C LYS A 231 16.70 -9.66 -8.84
N TYR A 232 15.77 -9.08 -9.63
CA TYR A 232 16.08 -8.59 -10.97
C TYR A 232 17.22 -7.55 -10.95
N LYS A 233 17.20 -6.61 -10.00
CA LYS A 233 18.29 -5.63 -9.86
C LYS A 233 19.62 -6.28 -9.48
N MET A 234 19.60 -7.29 -8.62
CA MET A 234 20.80 -8.04 -8.23
C MET A 234 21.39 -8.81 -9.43
N ALA A 235 20.55 -9.52 -10.20
CA ALA A 235 20.97 -10.20 -11.42
C ALA A 235 21.53 -9.23 -12.46
N SER A 236 20.91 -8.05 -12.62
CA SER A 236 21.42 -7.02 -13.55
C SER A 236 22.77 -6.47 -13.10
N LYS A 237 22.98 -6.28 -11.79
CA LYS A 237 24.26 -5.83 -11.21
C LYS A 237 25.39 -6.84 -11.46
N ILE A 238 25.12 -8.14 -11.31
CA ILE A 238 26.10 -9.21 -11.58
C ILE A 238 26.61 -9.13 -13.03
N LEU A 239 25.71 -8.87 -13.98
CA LEU A 239 26.05 -8.92 -15.41
C LEU A 239 26.53 -7.59 -16.01
N ALA A 240 26.40 -6.47 -15.30
CA ALA A 240 26.67 -5.13 -15.82
C ALA A 240 28.08 -4.99 -16.44
N GLU A 241 29.09 -5.59 -15.81
CA GLU A 241 30.50 -5.51 -16.23
C GLU A 241 31.00 -6.76 -16.98
N THR A 242 30.09 -7.65 -17.36
CA THR A 242 30.44 -8.93 -18.01
C THR A 242 30.36 -8.86 -19.54
N PRO A 243 30.94 -9.83 -20.27
CA PRO A 243 30.75 -9.96 -21.72
C PRO A 243 29.29 -10.26 -22.15
N HIS A 244 28.40 -10.63 -21.22
CA HIS A 244 27.03 -11.09 -21.50
C HIS A 244 26.02 -9.94 -21.69
N GLN A 245 26.39 -8.90 -22.44
CA GLN A 245 25.62 -7.65 -22.58
C GLN A 245 24.20 -7.83 -23.13
N LYS A 246 23.96 -8.87 -23.96
CA LYS A 246 22.61 -9.20 -24.45
C LYS A 246 21.70 -9.70 -23.32
N VAL A 247 22.22 -10.57 -22.44
CA VAL A 247 21.47 -11.12 -21.30
C VAL A 247 21.21 -10.02 -20.29
N TYR A 248 22.23 -9.22 -19.98
CA TYR A 248 22.12 -8.05 -19.11
C TYR A 248 20.99 -7.10 -19.55
N ALA A 249 20.93 -6.74 -20.84
CA ALA A 249 19.90 -5.85 -21.32
C ALA A 249 18.49 -6.48 -21.31
N LYS A 250 18.37 -7.79 -21.54
CA LYS A 250 17.08 -8.47 -21.36
C LYS A 250 16.59 -8.35 -19.92
N ILE A 251 17.47 -8.62 -18.95
CA ILE A 251 17.16 -8.49 -17.52
C ILE A 251 16.79 -7.07 -17.15
N MET A 252 17.51 -6.06 -17.67
CA MET A 252 17.17 -4.66 -17.44
C MET A 252 15.80 -4.30 -18.03
N LYS A 253 15.45 -4.82 -19.21
CA LYS A 253 14.11 -4.66 -19.79
C LYS A 253 13.06 -5.24 -18.87
N ASP A 254 13.25 -6.47 -18.44
CA ASP A 254 12.30 -7.20 -17.59
C ASP A 254 12.15 -6.49 -16.23
N LEU A 255 13.26 -6.05 -15.62
CA LEU A 255 13.28 -5.21 -14.41
C LEU A 255 12.42 -3.94 -14.56
N ILE A 256 12.59 -3.19 -15.65
CA ILE A 256 11.83 -1.96 -15.90
C ILE A 256 10.34 -2.28 -16.07
N ILE A 257 10.00 -3.35 -16.80
CA ILE A 257 8.62 -3.79 -16.97
C ILE A 257 8.00 -4.14 -15.61
N GLN A 258 8.68 -4.95 -14.79
CA GLN A 258 8.19 -5.31 -13.46
C GLN A 258 8.01 -4.09 -12.55
N CYS A 259 8.94 -3.13 -12.60
CA CYS A 259 8.77 -1.86 -11.89
C CYS A 259 7.52 -1.10 -12.36
N ILE A 260 7.21 -1.05 -13.66
CA ILE A 260 6.01 -0.36 -14.18
C ILE A 260 4.74 -1.11 -13.79
N GLU A 261 4.71 -2.44 -13.96
CA GLU A 261 3.54 -3.27 -13.68
C GLU A 261 3.14 -3.21 -12.21
N HIS A 262 4.11 -3.07 -11.31
CA HIS A 262 3.88 -3.04 -9.86
C HIS A 262 4.04 -1.65 -9.23
N SER A 263 3.91 -0.58 -10.03
CA SER A 263 3.87 0.82 -9.56
C SER A 263 5.15 1.36 -8.89
N PHE A 264 6.31 0.78 -9.21
CA PHE A 264 7.65 1.30 -8.84
C PHE A 264 8.20 2.27 -9.89
N MET A 265 7.43 3.33 -10.18
CA MET A 265 7.67 4.21 -11.33
C MET A 265 8.99 4.98 -11.23
N GLU A 266 9.45 5.34 -10.04
CA GLU A 266 10.76 5.95 -9.85
C GLU A 266 11.91 5.00 -10.21
N ASN A 267 11.87 3.75 -9.71
CA ASN A 267 12.86 2.75 -10.07
C ASN A 267 12.84 2.48 -11.58
N ALA A 268 11.66 2.38 -12.20
CA ALA A 268 11.54 2.19 -13.64
C ALA A 268 12.22 3.33 -14.44
N LYS A 269 12.05 4.59 -14.03
CA LYS A 269 12.70 5.75 -14.66
C LYS A 269 14.22 5.66 -14.53
N GLU A 270 14.72 5.44 -13.32
CA GLU A 270 16.16 5.36 -13.04
C GLU A 270 16.84 4.24 -13.85
N GLU A 271 16.24 3.04 -13.85
CA GLU A 271 16.76 1.91 -14.62
C GLU A 271 16.64 2.13 -16.14
N PHE A 272 15.60 2.84 -16.60
CA PHE A 272 15.48 3.20 -18.02
C PHE A 272 16.56 4.18 -18.48
N GLU A 273 16.97 5.14 -17.64
CA GLU A 273 18.12 6.01 -17.95
C GLU A 273 19.41 5.19 -18.14
N ILE A 274 19.64 4.20 -17.27
CA ILE A 274 20.78 3.27 -17.39
C ILE A 274 20.66 2.46 -18.68
N PHE A 275 19.49 1.89 -18.96
CA PHE A 275 19.21 1.10 -20.15
C PHE A 275 19.46 1.88 -21.45
N LYS A 276 19.15 3.18 -21.50
CA LYS A 276 19.41 4.04 -22.67
C LYS A 276 20.90 4.11 -23.04
N THR A 277 21.81 4.02 -22.07
CA THR A 277 23.25 4.01 -22.34
C THR A 277 23.71 2.74 -23.09
N LEU A 278 22.89 1.68 -23.08
CA LEU A 278 23.17 0.41 -23.76
C LEU A 278 22.77 0.42 -25.23
N LYS A 279 22.09 1.48 -25.73
CA LYS A 279 21.54 1.55 -27.10
C LYS A 279 22.55 1.20 -28.19
N GLY A 280 23.83 1.58 -28.04
CA GLY A 280 24.89 1.26 -29.01
C GLY A 280 25.35 -0.21 -29.00
N LYS A 281 24.97 -0.99 -27.98
CA LYS A 281 25.36 -2.39 -27.78
C LYS A 281 24.19 -3.37 -28.01
N LEU A 282 23.01 -2.87 -28.35
CA LEU A 282 21.75 -3.62 -28.39
C LEU A 282 21.13 -3.69 -29.79
N SER A 283 20.20 -4.63 -29.98
CA SER A 283 19.32 -4.61 -31.16
C SER A 283 18.32 -3.46 -31.03
N GLU A 284 18.05 -2.77 -32.15
CA GLU A 284 17.03 -1.71 -32.21
C GLU A 284 15.64 -2.20 -31.80
N GLU A 285 15.37 -3.49 -31.98
CA GLU A 285 14.14 -4.18 -31.60
C GLU A 285 13.86 -4.07 -30.09
N LEU A 286 14.83 -4.44 -29.24
CA LEU A 286 14.67 -4.47 -27.79
C LEU A 286 14.39 -3.06 -27.23
N TYR A 287 15.06 -2.06 -27.81
CA TYR A 287 14.87 -0.66 -27.45
C TYR A 287 13.49 -0.14 -27.88
N SER A 288 13.07 -0.49 -29.09
CA SER A 288 11.78 -0.05 -29.65
C SER A 288 10.61 -0.64 -28.88
N GLU A 289 10.70 -1.91 -28.49
CA GLU A 289 9.70 -2.59 -27.65
C GLU A 289 9.55 -1.86 -26.30
N LEU A 290 10.63 -1.64 -25.57
CA LEU A 290 10.58 -0.97 -24.26
C LEU A 290 10.10 0.48 -24.38
N ALA A 291 10.57 1.22 -25.40
CA ALA A 291 10.10 2.57 -25.66
C ALA A 291 8.58 2.61 -25.93
N SER A 292 8.01 1.59 -26.58
CA SER A 292 6.56 1.51 -26.81
C SER A 292 5.76 1.32 -25.52
N ILE A 293 6.26 0.51 -24.58
CA ILE A 293 5.64 0.27 -23.26
C ILE A 293 5.64 1.56 -22.43
N ILE A 294 6.75 2.31 -22.49
CA ILE A 294 6.98 3.54 -21.72
C ILE A 294 6.12 4.70 -22.25
N LYS A 295 5.92 4.82 -23.57
CA LYS A 295 5.26 5.96 -24.23
C LYS A 295 3.79 6.17 -23.82
N GLY A 296 3.19 5.24 -23.07
CA GLY A 296 1.85 5.40 -22.49
C GLY A 296 1.80 5.45 -20.95
N LYS A 297 2.95 5.35 -20.28
CA LYS A 297 3.04 5.18 -18.81
C LYS A 297 3.83 6.29 -18.12
N PHE A 298 4.71 6.99 -18.84
CA PHE A 298 5.44 8.14 -18.36
C PHE A 298 4.95 9.42 -19.06
N PRO A 299 4.60 10.48 -18.32
CA PRO A 299 4.34 11.80 -18.90
C PRO A 299 5.61 12.41 -19.50
#